data_AF-A0A7S4IKD4-F1
#
_entry.id   AF-A0A7S4IKD4-F1
#
_cell.length_a   1.000
_cell.length_b   1.000
_cell.length_c   1.000
_cell.angle_alpha   90.00
_cell.angle_beta   90.00
_cell.angle_gamma   90.00
#
_symmetry.space_group_name_H-M   'P 1'
#
loop_
_entity.id
_entity.type
_entity.pdbx_description
1 polymer ?
#
loop_
_entity_poly.entity_id
_entity_poly.type
_entity_poly.pdbx_seq_one_letter_code
_entity_poly.pdbx_strand_id
1 'polypeptide(L)'
;RAIEDAGDAQQIVLINDLNGFEKKNNDFRMNKLMLEMVLAHFPNRVGAIWCVSTPWIFRMVFRVIKPWLGDELVSRVHLFGGTSELREFIAEDQLLTDFGGKCKEDIRGWAEERARIEGVNLDKPEPHQFKNEEIVAAFSDAPVSQTANGCLYQGWLKKQGGFVKKFNKRYCVLKGTILYYYRGQNDSKADGVVFLRGARLAADHSSTFHIITSAGKDCIFQLADKKQTQWLKVLENVIVSNGGSIGKSGGESTVVDPVDSFGITWQPQSPKAKGKKKSADPELMLDTLFLLYQDPALRIFPEGHVPGNEIVDLLVKHTLKSREESIAVANIWIEHQFLFPLSPKAQKFADSEDQTFIFTFLSPTNVLNVTRIAKQPANMHATEILEGLHMQLVQLIKLNQEPDGSIDFAALKQRREYFNFLVATSDLQLISMDSIKDQPTFFFNLRSMMLLHAQIHHGIGTDCDTRLRLFTGSQYIVGMNRFSLTDIGHGILRANTGAPESLLSKHFLDKKDPRLKFALKSSNEQVVFALFPGITLDAFHYSTDLSETITEATNKFMSDFIALKEGEIHVSVILTWVNTPDKIAFVAQFMPEESRNAMKGAPIVLKNVDWD
;
A
#
# COMPACT_ATOMS: atom_id res chain seq x y z
N ARG A 1 -25.63 -14.59 -0.84
CA ARG A 1 -26.24 -14.25 0.46
C ARG A 1 -25.42 -14.61 1.68
N ALA A 2 -24.39 -15.48 1.61
CA ALA A 2 -23.41 -15.62 2.71
C ALA A 2 -22.82 -14.26 3.19
N ILE A 3 -22.73 -13.29 2.27
CA ILE A 3 -22.29 -11.91 2.51
C ILE A 3 -23.40 -10.99 3.06
N GLU A 4 -24.68 -11.34 2.85
CA GLU A 4 -25.84 -10.66 3.45
C GLU A 4 -26.07 -11.16 4.88
N ASP A 5 -25.85 -12.45 5.13
CA ASP A 5 -25.99 -13.10 6.44
C ASP A 5 -24.89 -12.64 7.44
N ALA A 6 -23.78 -12.09 6.94
CA ALA A 6 -22.69 -11.51 7.74
C ALA A 6 -22.99 -10.13 8.34
N GLY A 7 -24.15 -9.52 8.02
CA GLY A 7 -24.53 -8.18 8.50
C GLY A 7 -23.56 -7.06 8.06
N ASP A 8 -23.53 -5.97 8.84
CA ASP A 8 -22.67 -4.79 8.64
C ASP A 8 -21.17 -5.04 8.91
N ALA A 9 -20.74 -6.31 9.01
CA ALA A 9 -19.35 -6.66 9.26
C ALA A 9 -18.40 -6.12 8.17
N GLN A 10 -17.38 -5.42 8.67
CA GLN A 10 -16.33 -4.74 7.93
C GLN A 10 -15.40 -5.76 7.27
N GLN A 11 -15.51 -5.88 5.96
CA GLN A 11 -14.62 -6.65 5.09
C GLN A 11 -14.68 -8.20 5.21
N ILE A 12 -14.28 -8.87 4.12
CA ILE A 12 -14.33 -10.31 3.86
C ILE A 12 -12.93 -10.75 3.48
N VAL A 13 -12.50 -11.90 3.99
CA VAL A 13 -11.26 -12.57 3.59
C VAL A 13 -11.60 -13.76 2.71
N LEU A 14 -10.95 -13.85 1.55
CA LEU A 14 -11.07 -14.99 0.63
C LEU A 14 -9.86 -15.90 0.81
N ILE A 15 -10.07 -17.14 1.28
CA ILE A 15 -8.99 -18.14 1.41
C ILE A 15 -9.04 -19.10 0.23
N ASN A 16 -7.93 -19.25 -0.48
CA ASN A 16 -7.78 -20.08 -1.66
C ASN A 16 -6.64 -21.10 -1.43
N ASP A 17 -6.99 -22.36 -1.18
CA ASP A 17 -6.00 -23.44 -1.09
C ASP A 17 -5.58 -23.89 -2.49
N LEU A 18 -4.29 -23.71 -2.79
CA LEU A 18 -3.70 -24.10 -4.05
C LEU A 18 -2.99 -25.46 -3.99
N ASN A 19 -3.22 -26.23 -2.92
CA ASN A 19 -2.75 -27.60 -2.86
C ASN A 19 -3.36 -28.42 -4.01
N GLY A 20 -2.53 -29.15 -4.76
CA GLY A 20 -2.96 -29.88 -5.96
C GLY A 20 -3.29 -29.00 -7.18
N PHE A 21 -2.94 -27.70 -7.17
CA PHE A 21 -3.12 -26.83 -8.32
C PHE A 21 -2.24 -27.26 -9.51
N GLU A 22 -2.87 -27.42 -10.67
CA GLU A 22 -2.24 -27.82 -11.93
C GLU A 22 -2.75 -26.98 -13.11
N LYS A 23 -2.04 -26.98 -14.24
CA LYS A 23 -2.53 -26.26 -15.43
C LYS A 23 -3.88 -26.79 -15.94
N LYS A 24 -4.17 -28.08 -15.75
CA LYS A 24 -5.39 -28.75 -16.22
C LYS A 24 -6.65 -28.37 -15.43
N ASN A 25 -6.51 -27.96 -14.18
CA ASN A 25 -7.63 -27.58 -13.30
C ASN A 25 -7.75 -26.05 -13.12
N ASN A 26 -6.96 -25.27 -13.86
CA ASN A 26 -6.98 -23.81 -13.81
C ASN A 26 -7.74 -23.20 -15.00
N ASP A 27 -8.96 -22.74 -14.74
CA ASP A 27 -9.69 -21.86 -15.65
C ASP A 27 -9.42 -20.39 -15.33
N PHE A 28 -8.42 -19.82 -16.00
CA PHE A 28 -8.05 -18.41 -15.87
C PHE A 28 -9.21 -17.44 -16.13
N ARG A 29 -10.17 -17.82 -16.96
CA ARG A 29 -11.31 -16.98 -17.30
C ARG A 29 -12.33 -17.00 -16.17
N MET A 30 -12.60 -18.16 -15.59
CA MET A 30 -13.48 -18.29 -14.43
C MET A 30 -12.90 -17.51 -13.23
N ASN A 31 -11.60 -17.65 -12.97
CA ASN A 31 -10.92 -16.92 -11.89
C ASN A 31 -11.01 -15.40 -12.05
N LYS A 32 -10.76 -14.90 -13.26
CA LYS A 32 -10.90 -13.47 -13.58
C LYS A 32 -12.33 -12.97 -13.36
N LEU A 33 -13.32 -13.75 -13.78
CA LEU A 33 -14.73 -13.40 -13.69
C LEU A 33 -15.23 -13.38 -12.24
N MET A 34 -14.94 -14.43 -11.46
CA MET A 34 -15.31 -14.51 -10.04
C MET A 34 -14.82 -13.30 -9.26
N LEU A 35 -13.56 -12.94 -9.49
CA LEU A 35 -12.92 -11.77 -8.92
C LEU A 35 -13.60 -10.46 -9.34
N GLU A 36 -13.83 -10.26 -10.64
CA GLU A 36 -14.53 -9.07 -11.15
C GLU A 36 -15.96 -8.96 -10.59
N MET A 37 -16.65 -10.07 -10.37
CA MET A 37 -17.99 -10.08 -9.78
C MET A 37 -18.00 -9.72 -8.30
N VAL A 38 -17.10 -10.31 -7.52
CA VAL A 38 -17.00 -10.02 -6.08
C VAL A 38 -16.77 -8.52 -5.90
N LEU A 39 -15.87 -7.94 -6.69
CA LEU A 39 -15.58 -6.51 -6.62
C LEU A 39 -16.73 -5.64 -7.11
N ALA A 40 -17.46 -6.08 -8.14
CA ALA A 40 -18.60 -5.32 -8.68
C ALA A 40 -19.82 -5.30 -7.75
N HIS A 41 -20.09 -6.41 -7.07
CA HIS A 41 -21.28 -6.58 -6.22
C HIS A 41 -21.01 -6.27 -4.74
N PHE A 42 -19.76 -6.41 -4.30
CA PHE A 42 -19.33 -6.15 -2.93
C PHE A 42 -18.10 -5.21 -2.92
N PRO A 43 -18.24 -4.00 -3.50
CA PRO A 43 -17.15 -3.04 -3.56
C PRO A 43 -16.66 -2.69 -2.15
N ASN A 44 -15.35 -2.58 -1.98
CA ASN A 44 -14.68 -2.30 -0.69
C ASN A 44 -14.91 -3.33 0.43
N ARG A 45 -15.59 -4.45 0.16
CA ARG A 45 -15.77 -5.53 1.13
C ARG A 45 -14.70 -6.61 1.04
N VAL A 46 -13.86 -6.67 0.01
CA VAL A 46 -12.75 -7.64 -0.02
C VAL A 46 -11.58 -7.06 0.78
N GLY A 47 -11.42 -7.48 2.04
CA GLY A 47 -10.32 -7.04 2.90
C GLY A 47 -9.00 -7.69 2.52
N ALA A 48 -9.03 -9.00 2.25
CA ALA A 48 -7.85 -9.76 1.85
C ALA A 48 -8.19 -10.96 0.95
N ILE A 49 -7.22 -11.38 0.15
CA ILE A 49 -7.24 -12.61 -0.63
C ILE A 49 -6.01 -13.42 -0.24
N TRP A 50 -6.20 -14.51 0.48
CA TRP A 50 -5.16 -15.40 0.98
C TRP A 50 -5.02 -16.61 0.08
N CYS A 51 -3.92 -16.73 -0.64
CA CYS A 51 -3.58 -17.92 -1.40
C CYS A 51 -2.60 -18.77 -0.59
N VAL A 52 -3.02 -19.95 -0.14
CA VAL A 52 -2.20 -20.87 0.66
C VAL A 52 -1.72 -22.05 -0.19
N SER A 53 -0.68 -22.74 0.27
CA SER A 53 -0.10 -23.90 -0.44
C SER A 53 0.36 -23.56 -1.86
N THR A 54 0.87 -22.35 -2.09
CA THR A 54 1.09 -21.80 -3.43
C THR A 54 2.20 -22.53 -4.20
N PRO A 55 1.91 -23.29 -5.28
CA PRO A 55 2.96 -23.96 -6.03
C PRO A 55 3.75 -22.97 -6.88
N TRP A 56 4.99 -23.32 -7.26
CA TRP A 56 5.84 -22.44 -8.08
C TRP A 56 5.18 -21.99 -9.40
N ILE A 57 4.32 -22.83 -9.99
CA ILE A 57 3.57 -22.52 -11.21
C ILE A 57 2.55 -21.38 -11.00
N PHE A 58 2.04 -21.21 -9.77
CA PHE A 58 1.15 -20.09 -9.43
C PHE A 58 1.86 -18.74 -9.60
N ARG A 59 3.20 -18.68 -9.45
CA ARG A 59 3.99 -17.46 -9.73
C ARG A 59 3.88 -17.03 -11.19
N MET A 60 3.73 -17.97 -12.12
CA MET A 60 3.51 -17.68 -13.54
C MET A 60 2.07 -17.23 -13.80
N VAL A 61 1.10 -17.84 -13.11
CA VAL A 61 -0.33 -17.51 -13.19
C VAL A 61 -0.59 -16.11 -12.61
N PHE A 62 -0.03 -15.79 -11.46
CA PHE A 62 -0.23 -14.50 -10.79
C PHE A 62 0.32 -13.34 -11.61
N ARG A 63 1.43 -13.52 -12.36
CA ARG A 63 1.92 -12.50 -13.32
C ARG A 63 0.91 -12.19 -14.43
N VAL A 64 0.06 -13.15 -14.79
CA VAL A 64 -1.02 -12.98 -15.77
C VAL A 64 -2.25 -12.32 -15.14
N ILE A 65 -2.53 -12.61 -13.86
CA ILE A 65 -3.70 -12.10 -13.12
C ILE A 65 -3.45 -10.67 -12.56
N LYS A 66 -2.22 -10.33 -12.19
CA LYS A 66 -1.85 -9.04 -11.58
C LYS A 66 -2.40 -7.82 -12.34
N PRO A 67 -2.29 -7.73 -13.69
CA PRO A 67 -2.85 -6.61 -14.45
C PRO A 67 -4.39 -6.54 -14.45
N TRP A 68 -5.10 -7.56 -13.96
CA TRP A 68 -6.57 -7.59 -13.89
C TRP A 68 -7.11 -7.03 -12.57
N LEU A 69 -6.30 -7.09 -11.52
CA LEU A 69 -6.66 -6.74 -10.14
C LEU A 69 -6.66 -5.22 -9.89
N GLY A 70 -5.83 -4.45 -10.60
CA GLY A 70 -5.54 -3.06 -10.22
C GLY A 70 -4.63 -2.99 -8.98
N ASP A 71 -3.88 -1.90 -8.83
CA ASP A 71 -2.82 -1.81 -7.82
C ASP A 71 -3.35 -1.93 -6.38
N GLU A 72 -4.56 -1.42 -6.12
CA GLU A 72 -5.22 -1.47 -4.82
C GLU A 72 -5.61 -2.90 -4.39
N LEU A 73 -6.11 -3.73 -5.31
CA LEU A 73 -6.49 -5.10 -4.94
C LEU A 73 -5.28 -6.03 -4.91
N VAL A 74 -4.24 -5.74 -5.72
CA VAL A 74 -2.96 -6.45 -5.65
C VAL A 74 -2.35 -6.34 -4.25
N SER A 75 -2.45 -5.18 -3.60
CA SER A 75 -1.91 -5.02 -2.24
C SER A 75 -2.66 -5.84 -1.18
N ARG A 76 -3.88 -6.30 -1.49
CA ARG A 76 -4.71 -7.16 -0.63
C ARG A 76 -4.51 -8.67 -0.90
N VAL A 77 -3.67 -9.05 -1.87
CA VAL A 77 -3.36 -10.47 -2.16
C VAL A 77 -2.14 -10.91 -1.36
N HIS A 78 -2.32 -11.91 -0.50
CA HIS A 78 -1.28 -12.50 0.34
C HIS A 78 -1.03 -13.94 -0.09
N LEU A 79 0.25 -14.32 -0.17
CA LEU A 79 0.68 -15.65 -0.57
C LEU A 79 1.35 -16.32 0.63
N PHE A 80 0.86 -17.49 0.99
CA PHE A 80 1.39 -18.30 2.09
C PHE A 80 2.05 -19.56 1.53
N GLY A 81 3.05 -20.06 2.26
CA GLY A 81 3.77 -21.28 1.95
C GLY A 81 2.91 -22.53 2.18
N GLY A 82 2.04 -22.50 3.19
CA GLY A 82 1.13 -23.59 3.52
C GLY A 82 -0.04 -23.15 4.40
N THR A 83 -0.92 -24.11 4.73
CA THR A 83 -2.13 -23.85 5.54
C THR A 83 -1.81 -23.57 7.01
N SER A 84 -0.65 -23.99 7.53
CA SER A 84 -0.24 -23.75 8.91
C SER A 84 -0.16 -22.27 9.28
N GLU A 85 0.19 -21.42 8.31
CA GLU A 85 0.30 -19.96 8.46
C GLU A 85 -1.07 -19.32 8.74
N LEU A 86 -2.19 -19.97 8.38
CA LEU A 86 -3.53 -19.46 8.65
C LEU A 86 -3.87 -19.36 10.14
N ARG A 87 -3.19 -20.15 10.98
CA ARG A 87 -3.38 -20.14 12.45
C ARG A 87 -2.89 -18.85 13.10
N GLU A 88 -2.06 -18.07 12.41
CA GLU A 88 -1.65 -16.74 12.86
C GLU A 88 -2.78 -15.72 12.76
N PHE A 89 -3.83 -16.01 11.96
CA PHE A 89 -4.92 -15.07 11.68
C PHE A 89 -6.30 -15.57 12.13
N ILE A 90 -6.48 -16.89 12.24
CA ILE A 90 -7.76 -17.51 12.59
C ILE A 90 -7.53 -18.49 13.74
N ALA A 91 -8.27 -18.32 14.83
CA ALA A 91 -8.22 -19.21 15.98
C ALA A 91 -8.53 -20.67 15.59
N GLU A 92 -7.86 -21.63 16.24
CA GLU A 92 -7.96 -23.04 15.85
C GLU A 92 -9.40 -23.57 15.86
N ASP A 93 -10.25 -23.12 16.77
CA ASP A 93 -11.66 -23.51 16.88
C ASP A 93 -12.56 -22.91 15.80
N GLN A 94 -12.11 -21.87 15.10
CA GLN A 94 -12.82 -21.22 14.00
C GLN A 94 -12.29 -21.64 12.62
N LEU A 95 -11.05 -22.10 12.54
CA LEU A 95 -10.43 -22.56 11.30
C LEU A 95 -10.90 -23.97 10.94
N LEU A 96 -11.29 -24.19 9.68
CA LEU A 96 -11.74 -25.51 9.23
C LEU A 96 -10.65 -26.57 9.37
N THR A 97 -11.06 -27.82 9.60
CA THR A 97 -10.15 -28.97 9.68
C THR A 97 -9.26 -29.12 8.45
N ASP A 98 -9.77 -28.79 7.25
CA ASP A 98 -9.01 -28.87 5.99
C ASP A 98 -7.85 -27.87 5.92
N PHE A 99 -7.96 -26.76 6.66
CA PHE A 99 -6.90 -25.77 6.83
C PHE A 99 -6.05 -26.01 8.09
N GLY A 100 -6.26 -27.15 8.77
CA GLY A 100 -5.53 -27.51 9.98
C GLY A 100 -6.10 -26.91 11.28
N GLY A 101 -7.35 -26.46 11.30
CA GLY A 101 -8.04 -26.11 12.54
C GLY A 101 -8.86 -27.25 13.14
N LYS A 102 -9.81 -26.89 14.01
CA LYS A 102 -10.72 -27.78 14.75
C LYS A 102 -12.19 -27.56 14.39
N CYS A 103 -12.50 -26.52 13.62
CA CYS A 103 -13.85 -26.23 13.15
C CYS A 103 -14.27 -27.28 12.12
N LYS A 104 -15.38 -27.98 12.40
CA LYS A 104 -15.92 -29.01 11.51
C LYS A 104 -17.28 -28.57 11.01
N GLU A 105 -17.31 -28.02 9.81
CA GLU A 105 -18.54 -27.56 9.15
C GLU A 105 -18.92 -28.52 8.01
N ASP A 106 -20.22 -28.80 7.88
CA ASP A 106 -20.75 -29.53 6.74
C ASP A 106 -21.04 -28.57 5.59
N ILE A 107 -19.99 -28.21 4.85
CA ILE A 107 -20.08 -27.30 3.70
C ILE A 107 -21.06 -27.84 2.65
N ARG A 108 -21.10 -29.16 2.46
CA ARG A 108 -21.96 -29.79 1.46
C ARG A 108 -23.43 -29.75 1.89
N GLY A 109 -23.73 -30.12 3.13
CA GLY A 109 -25.06 -29.98 3.69
C GLY A 109 -25.56 -28.54 3.71
N TRP A 110 -24.68 -27.59 4.03
CA TRP A 110 -24.96 -26.16 3.90
C TRP A 110 -25.33 -25.79 2.46
N ALA A 111 -24.53 -26.21 1.48
CA ALA A 111 -24.77 -25.91 0.06
C ALA A 111 -26.09 -26.54 -0.44
N GLU A 112 -26.38 -27.78 -0.05
CA GLU A 112 -27.62 -28.49 -0.41
C GLU A 112 -28.86 -27.81 0.20
N GLU A 113 -28.79 -27.38 1.46
CA GLU A 113 -29.88 -26.64 2.09
C GLU A 113 -30.10 -25.27 1.44
N ARG A 114 -29.01 -24.56 1.09
CA ARG A 114 -29.10 -23.30 0.35
C ARG A 114 -29.72 -23.49 -1.03
N ALA A 115 -29.30 -24.52 -1.76
CA ALA A 115 -29.85 -24.85 -3.07
C ALA A 115 -31.36 -25.15 -2.98
N ARG A 116 -31.79 -25.88 -1.94
CA ARG A 116 -33.21 -26.14 -1.65
C ARG A 116 -33.99 -24.85 -1.40
N ILE A 117 -33.45 -23.93 -0.58
CA ILE A 117 -34.08 -22.63 -0.28
C ILE A 117 -34.18 -21.76 -1.53
N GLU A 118 -33.15 -21.78 -2.38
CA GLU A 118 -33.02 -20.92 -3.56
C GLU A 118 -33.66 -21.55 -4.81
N GLY A 119 -34.17 -22.78 -4.72
CA GLY A 119 -34.77 -23.51 -5.85
C GLY A 119 -33.78 -23.86 -6.94
N VAL A 120 -32.49 -23.97 -6.61
CA VAL A 120 -31.39 -24.26 -7.55
C VAL A 120 -31.06 -25.76 -7.50
N ASN A 121 -30.86 -26.38 -8.65
CA ASN A 121 -30.34 -27.74 -8.73
C ASN A 121 -28.79 -27.70 -8.82
N LEU A 122 -28.09 -28.25 -7.82
CA LEU A 122 -26.62 -28.25 -7.77
C LEU A 122 -25.96 -29.07 -8.89
N ASP A 123 -26.62 -30.13 -9.36
CA ASP A 123 -26.11 -31.00 -10.43
C ASP A 123 -26.43 -30.44 -11.83
N LYS A 124 -27.43 -29.57 -11.92
CA LYS A 124 -27.87 -28.88 -13.15
C LYS A 124 -28.32 -27.44 -12.82
N PRO A 125 -27.38 -26.51 -12.62
CA PRO A 125 -27.73 -25.13 -12.32
C PRO A 125 -28.45 -24.51 -13.53
N GLU A 126 -29.70 -24.12 -13.34
CA GLU A 126 -30.44 -23.28 -14.29
C GLU A 126 -29.74 -21.91 -14.38
N PRO A 127 -29.76 -21.23 -15.55
CA PRO A 127 -29.27 -19.86 -15.68
C PRO A 127 -29.89 -18.92 -14.65
N HIS A 128 -29.16 -18.59 -13.58
CA HIS A 128 -29.68 -17.71 -12.53
C HIS A 128 -29.98 -16.32 -13.12
N GLN A 129 -31.25 -15.90 -13.04
CA GLN A 129 -31.70 -14.58 -13.47
C GLN A 129 -31.59 -13.62 -12.29
N PHE A 130 -30.64 -12.70 -12.34
CA PHE A 130 -30.51 -11.67 -11.31
C PHE A 130 -31.31 -10.46 -11.75
N LYS A 131 -32.52 -10.26 -11.20
CA LYS A 131 -33.40 -9.11 -11.49
C LYS A 131 -33.42 -8.72 -12.99
N ASN A 132 -33.91 -9.62 -13.84
CA ASN A 132 -34.00 -9.51 -15.30
C ASN A 132 -32.68 -9.59 -16.10
N GLU A 133 -31.53 -9.83 -15.45
CA GLU A 133 -30.24 -10.01 -16.14
C GLU A 133 -29.80 -11.48 -16.17
N GLU A 134 -29.55 -12.01 -17.37
CA GLU A 134 -28.96 -13.34 -17.59
C GLU A 134 -27.45 -13.31 -17.30
N ILE A 135 -27.10 -13.32 -16.01
CA ILE A 135 -25.71 -13.36 -15.55
C ILE A 135 -24.98 -14.57 -16.16
N VAL A 136 -25.65 -15.73 -16.27
CA VAL A 136 -25.07 -17.02 -16.72
C VAL A 136 -24.50 -17.02 -18.14
N ALA A 137 -24.90 -16.09 -19.02
CA ALA A 137 -24.25 -15.94 -20.33
C ALA A 137 -22.77 -15.51 -20.20
N ALA A 138 -22.35 -14.82 -19.13
CA ALA A 138 -20.92 -14.54 -18.91
C ALA A 138 -20.09 -15.80 -18.58
N PHE A 139 -20.74 -16.90 -18.17
CA PHE A 139 -20.15 -18.11 -17.59
C PHE A 139 -20.12 -19.30 -18.56
N SER A 140 -20.87 -19.24 -19.66
CA SER A 140 -20.83 -20.22 -20.75
C SER A 140 -20.10 -19.65 -21.98
N ASP A 141 -19.88 -20.49 -23.00
CA ASP A 141 -19.63 -20.01 -24.35
C ASP A 141 -20.88 -19.21 -24.79
N ALA A 142 -20.83 -17.90 -24.58
CA ALA A 142 -21.89 -16.97 -24.96
C ALA A 142 -21.61 -16.47 -26.38
N PRO A 143 -22.15 -17.14 -27.42
CA PRO A 143 -21.98 -16.69 -28.77
C PRO A 143 -22.58 -15.29 -28.93
N VAL A 144 -22.03 -14.51 -29.85
CA VAL A 144 -22.56 -13.19 -30.18
C VAL A 144 -24.05 -13.26 -30.49
N SER A 145 -24.55 -14.33 -31.13
CA SER A 145 -25.96 -14.52 -31.43
C SER A 145 -26.86 -14.54 -30.18
N GLN A 146 -26.37 -15.05 -29.06
CA GLN A 146 -27.12 -15.10 -27.80
C GLN A 146 -27.04 -13.79 -27.03
N THR A 147 -25.87 -13.15 -26.98
CA THR A 147 -25.68 -11.89 -26.24
C THR A 147 -26.24 -10.68 -26.98
N ALA A 148 -26.26 -10.71 -28.31
CA ALA A 148 -26.89 -9.69 -29.13
C ALA A 148 -28.41 -9.68 -28.99
N ASN A 149 -29.01 -10.84 -28.65
CA ASN A 149 -30.44 -10.92 -28.44
C ASN A 149 -30.87 -10.12 -27.20
N GLY A 150 -31.74 -9.13 -27.40
CA GLY A 150 -32.17 -8.19 -26.35
C GLY A 150 -31.07 -7.24 -25.86
N CYS A 151 -29.98 -7.06 -26.61
CA CYS A 151 -28.94 -6.09 -26.24
C CYS A 151 -29.43 -4.64 -26.37
N LEU A 152 -28.88 -3.75 -25.55
CA LEU A 152 -29.14 -2.31 -25.58
C LEU A 152 -28.41 -1.65 -26.75
N TYR A 153 -27.20 -2.11 -27.05
CA TYR A 153 -26.42 -1.62 -28.18
C TYR A 153 -25.31 -2.60 -28.58
N GLN A 154 -24.91 -2.60 -29.85
CA GLN A 154 -23.80 -3.42 -30.32
C GLN A 154 -23.07 -2.79 -31.50
N GLY A 155 -21.80 -3.15 -31.69
CA GLY A 155 -20.96 -2.53 -32.71
C GLY A 155 -19.47 -2.69 -32.44
N TRP A 156 -18.65 -2.24 -33.39
CA TRP A 156 -17.20 -2.30 -33.25
C TRP A 156 -16.66 -1.17 -32.38
N LEU A 157 -15.75 -1.51 -31.48
CA LEU A 157 -14.89 -0.58 -30.74
C LEU A 157 -13.43 -1.05 -30.87
N LYS A 158 -12.49 -0.20 -30.48
CA LYS A 158 -11.09 -0.60 -30.24
C LYS A 158 -10.86 -0.66 -28.75
N LYS A 159 -10.33 -1.77 -28.24
CA LYS A 159 -10.01 -1.94 -26.82
C LYS A 159 -8.50 -1.99 -26.62
N GLN A 160 -7.97 -1.26 -25.65
CA GLN A 160 -6.56 -1.37 -25.27
C GLN A 160 -6.33 -2.66 -24.45
N GLY A 161 -5.27 -3.40 -24.79
CA GLY A 161 -4.79 -4.52 -23.99
C GLY A 161 -4.15 -4.03 -22.67
N GLY A 162 -4.36 -4.78 -21.59
CA GLY A 162 -3.78 -4.44 -20.28
C GLY A 162 -2.27 -4.71 -20.18
N PHE A 163 -1.81 -5.86 -20.70
CA PHE A 163 -0.39 -6.23 -20.69
C PHE A 163 0.40 -5.59 -21.83
N VAL A 164 -0.14 -5.68 -23.05
CA VAL A 164 0.38 -4.97 -24.22
C VAL A 164 -0.56 -3.80 -24.49
N LYS A 165 -0.07 -2.57 -24.30
CA LYS A 165 -0.81 -1.30 -24.46
C LYS A 165 -1.18 -0.98 -25.93
N LYS A 166 -1.56 -1.99 -26.71
CA LYS A 166 -2.00 -1.92 -28.10
C LYS A 166 -3.53 -1.97 -28.17
N PHE A 167 -4.10 -1.14 -29.04
CA PHE A 167 -5.54 -1.18 -29.35
C PHE A 167 -5.85 -2.31 -30.33
N ASN A 168 -6.84 -3.13 -29.99
CA ASN A 168 -7.34 -4.18 -30.87
C ASN A 168 -8.82 -3.93 -31.16
N LYS A 169 -9.24 -4.15 -32.41
CA LYS A 169 -10.65 -4.08 -32.80
C LYS A 169 -11.42 -5.22 -32.12
N ARG A 170 -12.56 -4.90 -31.52
CA ARG A 170 -13.43 -5.82 -30.80
C ARG A 170 -14.89 -5.54 -31.14
N TYR A 171 -15.67 -6.59 -31.35
CA TYR A 171 -17.11 -6.45 -31.50
C TYR A 171 -17.70 -6.42 -30.10
N CYS A 172 -18.30 -5.30 -29.72
CA CYS A 172 -18.84 -5.09 -28.38
C CYS A 172 -20.37 -5.20 -28.41
N VAL A 173 -20.92 -5.82 -27.37
CA VAL A 173 -22.36 -6.02 -27.18
C VAL A 173 -22.69 -5.61 -25.75
N LEU A 174 -23.55 -4.60 -25.59
CA LEU A 174 -24.01 -4.09 -24.30
C LEU A 174 -25.38 -4.67 -23.99
N LYS A 175 -25.48 -5.54 -22.98
CA LYS A 175 -26.74 -6.17 -22.55
C LYS A 175 -26.90 -5.96 -21.04
N GLY A 176 -27.99 -5.33 -20.62
CA GLY A 176 -28.18 -4.90 -19.22
C GLY A 176 -27.06 -3.97 -18.77
N THR A 177 -26.45 -4.28 -17.62
CA THR A 177 -25.29 -3.56 -17.06
C THR A 177 -23.92 -4.13 -17.47
N ILE A 178 -23.87 -5.01 -18.48
CA ILE A 178 -22.64 -5.72 -18.87
C ILE A 178 -22.28 -5.40 -20.33
N LEU A 179 -21.03 -4.95 -20.54
CA LEU A 179 -20.44 -4.77 -21.86
C LEU A 179 -19.56 -5.99 -22.21
N TYR A 180 -20.05 -6.84 -23.10
CA TYR A 180 -19.30 -7.96 -23.68
C TYR A 180 -18.42 -7.47 -24.82
N TYR A 181 -17.24 -8.07 -24.99
CA TYR A 181 -16.41 -7.82 -26.17
C TYR A 181 -15.82 -9.11 -26.75
N TYR A 182 -15.86 -9.21 -28.08
CA TYR A 182 -15.53 -10.37 -28.89
C TYR A 182 -14.43 -10.02 -29.90
N ARG A 183 -13.70 -11.02 -30.42
CA ARG A 183 -12.74 -10.79 -31.51
C ARG A 183 -13.48 -10.52 -32.83
N GLY A 184 -14.60 -11.20 -33.04
CA GLY A 184 -15.46 -11.12 -34.22
C GLY A 184 -16.97 -11.15 -33.90
N GLN A 185 -17.78 -10.86 -34.93
CA GLN A 185 -19.26 -10.84 -34.86
C GLN A 185 -19.90 -12.23 -34.79
N ASN A 186 -19.16 -13.28 -35.13
CA ASN A 186 -19.65 -14.66 -35.16
C ASN A 186 -18.94 -15.53 -34.12
N ASP A 187 -18.22 -14.92 -33.19
CA ASP A 187 -17.48 -15.66 -32.18
C ASP A 187 -18.47 -16.38 -31.27
N SER A 188 -18.21 -17.66 -31.02
CA SER A 188 -18.98 -18.46 -30.06
C SER A 188 -18.67 -18.09 -28.62
N LYS A 189 -17.69 -17.21 -28.38
CA LYS A 189 -17.13 -16.95 -27.06
C LYS A 189 -16.59 -15.53 -26.92
N ALA A 190 -17.03 -14.81 -25.87
CA ALA A 190 -16.52 -13.48 -25.54
C ALA A 190 -15.02 -13.52 -25.15
N ASP A 191 -14.25 -12.51 -25.55
CA ASP A 191 -12.84 -12.30 -25.16
C ASP A 191 -12.76 -11.63 -23.77
N GLY A 192 -13.86 -10.99 -23.33
CA GLY A 192 -14.09 -10.57 -21.95
C GLY A 192 -15.32 -9.70 -21.78
N VAL A 193 -15.51 -9.20 -20.55
CA VAL A 193 -16.66 -8.38 -20.14
C VAL A 193 -16.20 -7.15 -19.35
N VAL A 194 -17.06 -6.14 -19.24
CA VAL A 194 -16.90 -4.98 -18.35
C VAL A 194 -18.24 -4.75 -17.65
N PHE A 195 -18.22 -4.74 -16.31
CA PHE A 195 -19.39 -4.43 -15.48
C PHE A 195 -19.54 -2.92 -15.32
N LEU A 196 -20.74 -2.39 -15.58
CA LEU A 196 -21.01 -0.95 -15.64
C LEU A 196 -21.70 -0.41 -14.38
N ARG A 197 -22.20 -1.27 -13.50
CA ARG A 197 -22.85 -0.85 -12.25
C ARG A 197 -21.84 -0.15 -11.34
N GLY A 198 -22.16 1.06 -10.88
CA GLY A 198 -21.24 1.88 -10.08
C GLY A 198 -19.96 2.31 -10.79
N ALA A 199 -19.84 2.10 -12.11
CA ALA A 199 -18.66 2.48 -12.87
C ALA A 199 -18.59 4.00 -13.10
N ARG A 200 -17.41 4.51 -13.42
CA ARG A 200 -17.20 5.87 -13.93
C ARG A 200 -16.84 5.84 -15.40
N LEU A 201 -17.58 6.58 -16.22
CA LEU A 201 -17.23 6.79 -17.62
C LEU A 201 -16.47 8.11 -17.76
N ALA A 202 -15.27 8.09 -18.32
CA ALA A 202 -14.52 9.29 -18.66
C ALA A 202 -14.21 9.34 -20.16
N ALA A 203 -14.77 10.31 -20.88
CA ALA A 203 -14.59 10.43 -22.33
C ALA A 203 -13.74 11.65 -22.71
N ASP A 204 -12.84 11.52 -23.68
CA ASP A 204 -11.99 12.63 -24.15
C ASP A 204 -12.54 13.23 -25.43
N HIS A 205 -11.95 14.37 -25.80
CA HIS A 205 -12.16 14.99 -27.10
C HIS A 205 -11.56 14.18 -28.28
N SER A 206 -10.87 13.06 -28.03
CA SER A 206 -10.08 12.28 -29.00
C SER A 206 -10.75 10.98 -29.49
N SER A 207 -12.03 10.74 -29.15
CA SER A 207 -12.78 9.49 -29.42
C SER A 207 -12.31 8.28 -28.59
N THR A 208 -11.51 8.50 -27.55
CA THR A 208 -11.09 7.51 -26.56
C THR A 208 -11.88 7.75 -25.28
N PHE A 209 -12.22 6.68 -24.58
CA PHE A 209 -12.95 6.76 -23.32
C PHE A 209 -12.53 5.63 -22.38
N HIS A 210 -12.63 5.91 -21.10
CA HIS A 210 -12.26 5.06 -20.00
C HIS A 210 -13.53 4.63 -19.29
N ILE A 211 -13.66 3.34 -19.04
CA ILE A 211 -14.67 2.80 -18.12
C ILE A 211 -13.91 2.32 -16.90
N ILE A 212 -13.94 3.12 -15.83
CA ILE A 212 -13.35 2.77 -14.55
C ILE A 212 -14.44 2.03 -13.78
N THR A 213 -14.30 0.72 -13.61
CA THR A 213 -15.30 -0.07 -12.89
C THR A 213 -15.37 0.34 -11.42
N SER A 214 -16.44 -0.02 -10.70
CA SER A 214 -16.56 0.20 -9.24
C SER A 214 -15.38 -0.37 -8.43
N ALA A 215 -14.67 -1.35 -8.99
CA ALA A 215 -13.45 -1.94 -8.45
C ALA A 215 -12.16 -1.14 -8.72
N GLY A 216 -12.24 0.07 -9.28
CA GLY A 216 -11.09 0.90 -9.64
C GLY A 216 -10.36 0.49 -10.94
N LYS A 217 -10.75 -0.62 -11.58
CA LYS A 217 -10.12 -1.07 -12.83
C LYS A 217 -10.46 -0.16 -14.02
N ASP A 218 -9.43 0.41 -14.65
CA ASP A 218 -9.54 1.25 -15.84
C ASP A 218 -9.59 0.43 -17.16
N CYS A 219 -10.73 0.44 -17.83
CA CYS A 219 -10.92 -0.18 -19.14
C CYS A 219 -10.94 0.88 -20.26
N ILE A 220 -9.85 0.93 -21.03
CA ILE A 220 -9.66 1.92 -22.09
C ILE A 220 -10.20 1.41 -23.44
N PHE A 221 -11.12 2.19 -24.03
CA PHE A 221 -11.74 1.97 -25.32
C PHE A 221 -11.58 3.19 -26.23
N GLN A 222 -11.69 2.96 -27.53
CA GLN A 222 -11.72 4.01 -28.54
C GLN A 222 -12.80 3.66 -29.57
N LEU A 223 -13.53 4.66 -30.05
CA LEU A 223 -14.50 4.48 -31.12
C LEU A 223 -13.80 3.92 -32.37
N ALA A 224 -14.36 2.87 -32.97
CA ALA A 224 -13.78 2.31 -34.19
C ALA A 224 -14.01 3.27 -35.38
N ASP A 225 -15.13 3.98 -35.37
CA ASP A 225 -15.48 5.09 -36.26
C ASP A 225 -15.98 6.27 -35.42
N LYS A 226 -15.47 7.48 -35.70
CA LYS A 226 -15.85 8.73 -35.01
C LYS A 226 -17.35 9.03 -35.12
N LYS A 227 -18.05 8.46 -36.10
CA LYS A 227 -19.51 8.58 -36.26
C LYS A 227 -20.30 7.74 -35.25
N GLN A 228 -19.68 6.81 -34.53
CA GLN A 228 -20.35 5.96 -33.53
C GLN A 228 -20.58 6.69 -32.19
N THR A 229 -21.02 7.95 -32.23
CA THR A 229 -21.25 8.80 -31.05
C THR A 229 -22.35 8.25 -30.13
N GLN A 230 -23.20 7.36 -30.64
CA GLN A 230 -24.24 6.69 -29.88
C GLN A 230 -23.68 5.76 -28.78
N TRP A 231 -22.47 5.20 -28.95
CA TRP A 231 -21.86 4.35 -27.92
C TRP A 231 -21.74 5.06 -26.57
N LEU A 232 -21.22 6.30 -26.58
CA LEU A 232 -21.04 7.08 -25.37
C LEU A 232 -22.37 7.36 -24.69
N LYS A 233 -23.38 7.82 -25.44
CA LYS A 233 -24.72 8.10 -24.90
C LYS A 233 -25.36 6.88 -24.23
N VAL A 234 -25.28 5.70 -24.86
CA VAL A 234 -25.87 4.48 -24.28
C VAL A 234 -25.10 4.04 -23.04
N LEU A 235 -23.77 4.09 -23.06
CA LEU A 235 -22.94 3.77 -21.88
C LEU A 235 -23.21 4.73 -20.73
N GLU A 236 -23.28 6.04 -20.99
CA GLU A 236 -23.60 7.07 -20.00
C GLU A 236 -24.93 6.78 -19.32
N ASN A 237 -25.98 6.53 -20.11
CA ASN A 237 -27.31 6.24 -19.59
C ASN A 237 -27.33 4.98 -18.71
N VAL A 238 -26.68 3.90 -19.15
CA VAL A 238 -26.62 2.64 -18.38
C VAL A 238 -25.85 2.84 -17.08
N ILE A 239 -24.70 3.52 -17.12
CA ILE A 239 -23.85 3.75 -15.94
C ILE A 239 -24.56 4.62 -14.91
N VAL A 240 -25.10 5.77 -15.31
CA VAL A 240 -25.79 6.71 -14.40
C VAL A 240 -27.04 6.08 -13.79
N SER A 241 -27.84 5.36 -14.58
CA SER A 241 -29.06 4.70 -14.08
C SER A 241 -28.77 3.56 -13.09
N ASN A 242 -27.51 3.13 -12.98
CA ASN A 242 -27.08 2.03 -12.13
C ASN A 242 -26.02 2.48 -11.09
N GLY A 243 -26.11 3.73 -10.63
CA GLY A 243 -25.33 4.26 -9.52
C GLY A 243 -23.88 4.63 -9.86
N GLY A 244 -23.54 4.74 -11.15
CA GLY A 244 -22.23 5.19 -11.61
C GLY A 244 -22.19 6.70 -11.94
N SER A 245 -21.03 7.20 -12.37
CA SER A 245 -20.79 8.63 -12.61
C SER A 245 -20.11 8.92 -13.95
N ILE A 246 -20.16 10.17 -14.41
CA ILE A 246 -19.54 10.63 -15.68
C ILE A 246 -18.45 11.66 -15.38
N GLY A 247 -17.32 11.59 -16.09
CA GLY A 247 -16.23 12.58 -16.03
C GLY A 247 -15.70 12.95 -17.43
N LYS A 248 -14.90 14.01 -17.53
CA LYS A 248 -14.17 14.36 -18.77
C LYS A 248 -12.79 13.72 -18.73
N SER A 249 -12.34 13.02 -19.78
CA SER A 249 -10.92 12.67 -19.91
C SER A 249 -10.17 13.78 -20.63
N GLY A 250 -9.43 14.52 -19.82
CA GLY A 250 -8.76 15.74 -20.20
C GLY A 250 -8.45 16.46 -18.91
N GLY A 251 -7.54 15.84 -18.14
CA GLY A 251 -7.22 16.26 -16.79
C GLY A 251 -8.46 16.26 -15.90
N GLU A 252 -8.54 15.27 -15.02
CA GLU A 252 -8.49 15.73 -13.64
C GLU A 252 -7.33 16.77 -13.66
N SER A 253 -7.64 18.05 -13.40
CA SER A 253 -6.90 18.68 -12.31
C SER A 253 -7.08 17.68 -11.19
N THR A 254 -6.27 16.62 -11.20
CA THR A 254 -5.98 15.86 -10.02
C THR A 254 -5.57 17.02 -9.17
N VAL A 255 -6.35 17.26 -8.14
CA VAL A 255 -5.80 17.93 -7.00
C VAL A 255 -4.59 17.05 -6.68
N VAL A 256 -3.44 17.41 -7.27
CA VAL A 256 -2.28 16.55 -7.18
C VAL A 256 -1.92 16.75 -5.74
N ASP A 257 -2.10 15.70 -4.94
CA ASP A 257 -1.69 15.74 -3.55
C ASP A 257 -0.28 16.36 -3.55
N PRO A 258 -0.05 17.44 -2.78
CA PRO A 258 1.24 18.12 -2.79
C PRO A 258 2.39 17.17 -2.48
N VAL A 259 2.13 16.07 -1.76
CA VAL A 259 3.08 14.99 -1.47
C VAL A 259 3.40 14.16 -2.72
N ASP A 260 2.41 13.88 -3.57
CA ASP A 260 2.60 13.18 -4.85
C ASP A 260 3.16 14.10 -5.95
N SER A 261 2.99 15.41 -5.81
CA SER A 261 3.68 16.42 -6.62
C SER A 261 5.16 16.59 -6.26
N PHE A 262 5.55 16.23 -5.04
CA PHE A 262 6.88 16.49 -4.50
C PHE A 262 7.96 15.72 -5.30
N GLY A 263 8.90 16.46 -5.91
CA GLY A 263 9.97 15.89 -6.74
C GLY A 263 9.58 15.57 -8.19
N ILE A 264 8.30 15.72 -8.57
CA ILE A 264 7.81 15.55 -9.96
C ILE A 264 7.52 16.92 -10.59
N THR A 265 6.60 17.69 -10.00
CA THR A 265 6.20 19.03 -10.46
C THR A 265 6.63 20.12 -9.49
N TRP A 266 6.75 19.80 -8.21
CA TRP A 266 7.26 20.71 -7.19
C TRP A 266 8.80 20.64 -7.19
N GLN A 267 9.44 21.78 -7.47
CA GLN A 267 10.89 21.96 -7.48
C GLN A 267 11.29 22.89 -6.31
N PRO A 268 12.41 22.62 -5.60
CA PRO A 268 12.92 23.51 -4.57
C PRO A 268 13.09 24.94 -5.11
N GLN A 269 12.70 25.94 -4.31
CA GLN A 269 12.83 27.33 -4.75
C GLN A 269 14.30 27.76 -4.70
N SER A 270 14.78 28.44 -5.75
CA SER A 270 16.09 29.07 -5.71
C SER A 270 16.15 30.11 -4.57
N PRO A 271 17.22 30.17 -3.77
CA PRO A 271 17.32 31.10 -2.65
C PRO A 271 17.20 32.54 -3.16
N LYS A 272 16.12 33.25 -2.77
CA LYS A 272 15.96 34.67 -3.06
C LYS A 272 16.75 35.50 -2.05
N ALA A 273 17.39 36.58 -2.52
CA ALA A 273 18.07 37.54 -1.67
C ALA A 273 17.11 38.09 -0.59
N LYS A 274 17.56 38.07 0.68
CA LYS A 274 16.77 38.47 1.86
C LYS A 274 16.26 39.91 1.73
N GLY A 275 14.98 40.07 1.37
CA GLY A 275 14.25 41.32 1.59
C GLY A 275 13.79 41.41 3.04
N LYS A 276 14.05 42.55 3.70
CA LYS A 276 13.58 42.84 5.07
C LYS A 276 12.05 43.00 5.10
N LYS A 277 11.29 41.90 5.13
CA LYS A 277 9.93 41.90 5.68
C LYS A 277 10.00 41.25 7.07
N LYS A 278 9.39 41.88 8.07
CA LYS A 278 9.11 41.22 9.36
C LYS A 278 8.20 40.04 9.07
N SER A 279 8.75 38.84 8.98
CA SER A 279 7.95 37.61 8.98
C SER A 279 7.26 37.49 10.34
N ALA A 280 6.06 36.91 10.37
CA ALA A 280 5.45 36.52 11.63
C ALA A 280 6.39 35.61 12.42
N ASP A 281 6.25 35.62 13.75
CA ASP A 281 7.03 34.74 14.64
C ASP A 281 6.77 33.27 14.24
N PRO A 282 7.78 32.52 13.78
CA PRO A 282 7.62 31.12 13.37
C PRO A 282 7.07 30.23 14.49
N GLU A 283 7.34 30.58 15.76
CA GLU A 283 6.93 29.78 16.91
C GLU A 283 5.43 29.94 17.21
N LEU A 284 4.93 31.19 17.19
CA LEU A 284 3.50 31.51 17.32
C LEU A 284 2.65 30.88 16.20
N MET A 285 3.22 30.72 15.01
CA MET A 285 2.59 30.05 13.86
C MET A 285 2.39 28.55 14.11
N LEU A 286 3.38 27.88 14.69
CA LEU A 286 3.33 26.44 14.96
C LEU A 286 2.39 26.09 16.12
N ASP A 287 2.28 26.95 17.14
CA ASP A 287 1.33 26.75 18.24
C ASP A 287 -0.11 26.80 17.75
N THR A 288 -0.41 27.77 16.88
CA THR A 288 -1.75 27.86 16.27
C THR A 288 -2.03 26.64 15.38
N LEU A 289 -1.03 26.17 14.62
CA LEU A 289 -1.18 24.99 13.76
C LEU A 289 -1.37 23.70 14.57
N PHE A 290 -0.70 23.59 15.73
CA PHE A 290 -0.83 22.45 16.62
C PHE A 290 -2.25 22.31 17.19
N LEU A 291 -2.92 23.43 17.52
CA LEU A 291 -4.32 23.40 17.95
C LEU A 291 -5.23 22.78 16.88
N LEU A 292 -5.04 23.15 15.62
CA LEU A 292 -5.76 22.57 14.48
C LEU A 292 -5.37 21.10 14.26
N TYR A 293 -4.09 20.76 14.36
CA TYR A 293 -3.61 19.38 14.25
C TYR A 293 -4.33 18.44 15.25
N GLN A 294 -4.64 18.91 16.46
CA GLN A 294 -5.37 18.12 17.47
C GLN A 294 -6.90 18.14 17.28
N ASP A 295 -7.48 19.08 16.52
CA ASP A 295 -8.94 19.18 16.41
C ASP A 295 -9.52 18.05 15.53
N PRO A 296 -10.43 17.21 16.07
CA PRO A 296 -11.03 16.12 15.30
C PRO A 296 -11.95 16.62 14.17
N ALA A 297 -12.43 17.86 14.22
CA ALA A 297 -13.28 18.44 13.17
C ALA A 297 -12.57 18.51 11.82
N LEU A 298 -11.24 18.60 11.77
CA LEU A 298 -10.51 18.55 10.50
C LEU A 298 -10.48 17.16 9.85
N ARG A 299 -10.74 16.09 10.62
CA ARG A 299 -10.63 14.69 10.16
C ARG A 299 -11.93 14.13 9.58
N ILE A 300 -13.03 14.89 9.65
CA ILE A 300 -14.32 14.47 9.11
C ILE A 300 -14.41 14.70 7.59
N PHE A 301 -13.51 15.52 7.04
CA PHE A 301 -13.51 15.87 5.63
C PHE A 301 -12.91 14.75 4.77
N PRO A 302 -13.63 14.26 3.74
CA PRO A 302 -13.10 13.23 2.86
C PRO A 302 -11.77 13.63 2.23
N GLU A 303 -10.80 12.72 2.22
CA GLU A 303 -9.45 12.93 1.68
C GLU A 303 -8.67 14.10 2.33
N GLY A 304 -9.15 14.62 3.47
CA GLY A 304 -8.56 15.79 4.12
C GLY A 304 -8.82 17.11 3.38
N HIS A 305 -9.79 17.15 2.46
CA HIS A 305 -10.14 18.34 1.67
C HIS A 305 -11.05 19.27 2.48
N VAL A 306 -10.47 20.35 3.01
CA VAL A 306 -11.16 21.26 3.93
C VAL A 306 -11.52 22.56 3.21
N PRO A 307 -12.80 22.99 3.23
CA PRO A 307 -13.20 24.32 2.76
C PRO A 307 -12.50 25.45 3.54
N GLY A 308 -12.22 26.56 2.86
CA GLY A 308 -11.51 27.69 3.46
C GLY A 308 -12.25 28.31 4.65
N ASN A 309 -13.58 28.42 4.59
CA ASN A 309 -14.39 28.95 5.68
C ASN A 309 -14.34 28.07 6.94
N GLU A 310 -14.31 26.74 6.80
CA GLU A 310 -14.19 25.79 7.91
C GLU A 310 -12.85 25.95 8.65
N ILE A 311 -11.75 26.18 7.91
CA ILE A 311 -10.44 26.47 8.52
C ILE A 311 -10.48 27.79 9.32
N VAL A 312 -11.17 28.81 8.80
CA VAL A 312 -11.34 30.09 9.49
C VAL A 312 -12.17 29.93 10.75
N ASP A 313 -13.26 29.17 10.70
CA ASP A 313 -14.15 28.93 11.84
C ASP A 313 -13.39 28.24 12.98
N LEU A 314 -12.56 27.24 12.66
CA LEU A 314 -11.69 26.60 13.65
C LEU A 314 -10.62 27.53 14.21
N LEU A 315 -10.03 28.38 13.38
CA LEU A 315 -9.06 29.39 13.83
C LEU A 315 -9.69 30.40 14.80
N VAL A 316 -10.87 30.93 14.46
CA VAL A 316 -11.62 31.86 15.32
C VAL A 316 -11.98 31.17 16.64
N LYS A 317 -12.47 29.93 16.59
CA LYS A 317 -12.82 29.12 17.76
C LYS A 317 -11.63 28.92 18.72
N HIS A 318 -10.45 28.57 18.20
CA HIS A 318 -9.29 28.24 19.03
C HIS A 318 -8.46 29.44 19.48
N THR A 319 -8.45 30.52 18.69
CA THR A 319 -7.55 31.67 18.93
C THR A 319 -8.25 32.95 19.31
N LEU A 320 -9.57 33.02 19.17
CA LEU A 320 -10.39 34.23 19.34
C LEU A 320 -9.97 35.40 18.42
N LYS A 321 -9.17 35.13 17.39
CA LYS A 321 -8.80 36.10 16.36
C LYS A 321 -10.00 36.43 15.49
N SER A 322 -9.99 37.61 14.88
CA SER A 322 -10.95 37.96 13.83
C SER A 322 -10.79 37.06 12.59
N ARG A 323 -11.81 37.03 11.72
CA ARG A 323 -11.73 36.30 10.45
C ARG A 323 -10.60 36.82 9.56
N GLU A 324 -10.39 38.15 9.53
CA GLU A 324 -9.31 38.79 8.78
C GLU A 324 -7.92 38.34 9.27
N GLU A 325 -7.72 38.29 10.59
CA GLU A 325 -6.48 37.78 11.19
C GLU A 325 -6.30 36.28 10.94
N SER A 326 -7.38 35.50 10.94
CA SER A 326 -7.37 34.07 10.64
C SER A 326 -6.95 33.79 9.19
N ILE A 327 -7.46 34.58 8.24
CA ILE A 327 -7.02 34.56 6.84
C ILE A 327 -5.53 34.87 6.72
N ALA A 328 -5.00 35.83 7.50
CA ALA A 328 -3.59 36.15 7.52
C ALA A 328 -2.74 34.97 8.02
N VAL A 329 -3.17 34.27 9.08
CA VAL A 329 -2.52 33.05 9.59
C VAL A 329 -2.51 31.95 8.53
N ALA A 330 -3.64 31.68 7.87
CA ALA A 330 -3.71 30.64 6.85
C ALA A 330 -2.83 30.94 5.63
N ASN A 331 -2.70 32.22 5.23
CA ASN A 331 -1.75 32.62 4.18
C ASN A 331 -0.28 32.36 4.59
N ILE A 332 0.07 32.53 5.87
CA ILE A 332 1.40 32.16 6.38
C ILE A 332 1.62 30.65 6.25
N TRP A 333 0.62 29.81 6.55
CA TRP A 333 0.73 28.36 6.37
C TRP A 333 0.94 27.95 4.91
N ILE A 334 0.30 28.64 3.95
CA ILE A 334 0.58 28.46 2.52
C ILE A 334 2.04 28.86 2.21
N GLU A 335 2.47 30.03 2.69
CA GLU A 335 3.86 30.50 2.50
C GLU A 335 4.88 29.52 3.09
N HIS A 336 4.57 28.85 4.19
CA HIS A 336 5.48 27.91 4.85
C HIS A 336 5.23 26.43 4.50
N GLN A 337 4.37 26.15 3.51
CA GLN A 337 4.09 24.79 2.98
C GLN A 337 3.50 23.81 4.01
N PHE A 338 2.62 24.31 4.87
CA PHE A 338 1.76 23.49 5.73
C PHE A 338 0.37 23.30 5.14
N LEU A 339 -0.09 24.25 4.32
CA LEU A 339 -1.42 24.30 3.73
C LEU A 339 -1.31 24.50 2.21
N PHE A 340 -2.07 23.75 1.43
CA PHE A 340 -2.03 23.81 -0.03
C PHE A 340 -3.42 24.02 -0.62
N PRO A 341 -3.59 24.95 -1.57
CA PRO A 341 -4.84 25.07 -2.31
C PRO A 341 -4.99 23.91 -3.29
N LEU A 342 -6.19 23.35 -3.37
CA LEU A 342 -6.50 22.26 -4.30
C LEU A 342 -6.88 22.78 -5.70
N SER A 343 -7.22 24.07 -5.80
CA SER A 343 -7.46 24.73 -7.07
C SER A 343 -6.16 25.33 -7.64
N PRO A 344 -5.77 24.99 -8.89
CA PRO A 344 -4.60 25.57 -9.55
C PRO A 344 -4.67 27.10 -9.73
N LYS A 345 -5.87 27.69 -9.66
CA LYS A 345 -6.10 29.13 -9.80
C LYS A 345 -5.93 29.90 -8.49
N ALA A 346 -5.89 29.19 -7.36
CA ALA A 346 -5.79 29.78 -6.05
C ALA A 346 -4.33 30.05 -5.66
N GLN A 347 -3.96 31.33 -5.59
CA GLN A 347 -2.64 31.76 -5.11
C GLN A 347 -2.66 32.30 -3.67
N LYS A 348 -3.84 32.56 -3.12
CA LYS A 348 -4.05 33.09 -1.77
C LYS A 348 -5.13 32.29 -1.06
N PHE A 349 -5.07 32.32 0.27
CA PHE A 349 -6.13 31.78 1.09
C PHE A 349 -7.39 32.65 0.98
N ALA A 350 -8.56 32.02 0.90
CA ALA A 350 -9.85 32.68 0.93
C ALA A 350 -10.77 32.00 1.93
N ASP A 351 -11.51 32.81 2.68
CA ASP A 351 -12.60 32.39 3.55
C ASP A 351 -13.85 32.14 2.71
N SER A 352 -13.99 30.92 2.19
CA SER A 352 -15.03 30.54 1.24
C SER A 352 -15.25 29.02 1.25
N GLU A 353 -16.50 28.61 1.01
CA GLU A 353 -16.88 27.22 0.78
C GLU A 353 -16.38 26.69 -0.58
N ASP A 354 -16.21 27.58 -1.56
CA ASP A 354 -15.85 27.22 -2.94
C ASP A 354 -14.37 26.91 -3.13
N GLN A 355 -13.53 27.34 -2.18
CA GLN A 355 -12.09 27.13 -2.23
C GLN A 355 -11.66 26.11 -1.17
N THR A 356 -11.18 24.96 -1.64
CA THR A 356 -10.72 23.87 -0.79
C THR A 356 -9.20 23.83 -0.66
N PHE A 357 -8.75 23.37 0.49
CA PHE A 357 -7.35 23.25 0.86
C PHE A 357 -7.08 21.90 1.52
N ILE A 358 -5.80 21.52 1.55
CA ILE A 358 -5.33 20.35 2.30
C ILE A 358 -4.17 20.76 3.21
N PHE A 359 -4.28 20.42 4.48
CA PHE A 359 -3.11 20.38 5.36
C PHE A 359 -2.31 19.13 5.05
N THR A 360 -0.99 19.24 4.94
CA THR A 360 -0.19 18.06 4.56
C THR A 360 -0.25 16.93 5.60
N PHE A 361 -0.52 17.23 6.87
CA PHE A 361 -0.77 16.21 7.91
C PHE A 361 -2.13 15.50 7.79
N LEU A 362 -3.03 15.97 6.91
CA LEU A 362 -4.29 15.32 6.55
C LEU A 362 -4.19 14.55 5.23
N SER A 363 -3.05 14.63 4.52
CA SER A 363 -2.83 13.87 3.29
C SER A 363 -2.95 12.36 3.58
N PRO A 364 -3.68 11.59 2.75
CA PRO A 364 -3.80 10.14 2.89
C PRO A 364 -2.53 9.37 2.46
N THR A 365 -1.39 10.05 2.41
CA THR A 365 -0.10 9.50 2.00
C THR A 365 0.52 8.60 3.07
N ASN A 366 1.34 7.64 2.62
CA ASN A 366 2.16 6.81 3.52
C ASN A 366 3.54 7.44 3.81
N VAL A 367 3.79 8.66 3.34
CA VAL A 367 5.05 9.38 3.61
C VAL A 367 4.92 10.12 4.95
N LEU A 368 5.67 9.69 5.96
CA LEU A 368 5.49 10.17 7.33
C LEU A 368 6.16 11.52 7.62
N ASN A 369 7.12 11.95 6.80
CA ASN A 369 7.87 13.20 7.02
C ASN A 369 7.37 14.40 6.22
N VAL A 370 6.07 14.49 5.95
CA VAL A 370 5.46 15.54 5.09
C VAL A 370 4.55 16.50 5.82
N THR A 371 4.53 16.49 7.16
CA THR A 371 3.84 17.51 7.98
C THR A 371 4.21 18.94 7.57
N ARG A 372 5.38 19.12 6.96
CA ARG A 372 5.75 20.28 6.17
C ARG A 372 6.46 19.83 4.89
N ILE A 373 6.26 20.54 3.79
CA ILE A 373 7.10 20.37 2.59
C ILE A 373 8.24 21.41 2.61
N ALA A 374 9.49 20.96 2.68
CA ALA A 374 10.66 21.82 2.77
C ALA A 374 10.86 22.61 1.47
N LYS A 375 10.97 23.94 1.55
CA LYS A 375 11.21 24.82 0.37
C LYS A 375 12.68 24.91 -0.06
N GLN A 376 13.57 24.74 0.90
CA GLN A 376 15.01 24.94 0.77
C GLN A 376 15.74 23.90 1.63
N PRO A 377 16.99 23.55 1.29
CA PRO A 377 17.81 22.69 2.14
C PRO A 377 17.98 23.27 3.54
N ALA A 378 18.00 22.39 4.54
CA ALA A 378 18.32 22.78 5.91
C ALA A 378 19.77 23.30 6.00
N ASN A 379 20.01 24.25 6.91
CA ASN A 379 21.33 24.84 7.14
C ASN A 379 22.14 24.05 8.19
N MET A 380 22.15 22.72 8.06
CA MET A 380 22.83 21.78 8.94
C MET A 380 23.31 20.57 8.14
N HIS A 381 24.32 19.86 8.64
CA HIS A 381 24.78 18.63 8.01
C HIS A 381 23.74 17.51 8.17
N ALA A 382 23.59 16.66 7.15
CA ALA A 382 22.62 15.56 7.15
C ALA A 382 22.73 14.64 8.38
N THR A 383 23.95 14.35 8.82
CA THR A 383 24.22 13.52 10.00
C THR A 383 23.77 14.18 11.29
N GLU A 384 23.98 15.50 11.43
CA GLU A 384 23.54 16.27 12.59
C GLU A 384 22.01 16.38 12.65
N ILE A 385 21.36 16.55 11.50
CA ILE A 385 19.90 16.55 11.40
C ILE A 385 19.35 15.21 11.88
N LEU A 386 19.89 14.11 11.36
CA LEU A 386 19.42 12.76 11.70
C LEU A 386 19.66 12.43 13.18
N GLU A 387 20.83 12.76 13.72
CA GLU A 387 21.16 12.56 15.12
C GLU A 387 20.22 13.34 16.04
N GLY A 388 19.98 14.62 15.74
CA GLY A 388 19.06 15.47 16.50
C GLY A 388 17.62 14.94 16.48
N LEU A 389 17.13 14.50 15.32
CA LEU A 389 15.81 13.89 15.18
C LEU A 389 15.68 12.58 15.96
N HIS A 390 16.71 11.72 15.91
CA HIS A 390 16.74 10.47 16.66
C HIS A 390 16.73 10.73 18.17
N MET A 391 17.60 11.62 18.65
CA MET A 391 17.64 11.99 20.07
C MET A 391 16.31 12.56 20.55
N GLN A 392 15.70 13.47 19.79
CA GLN A 392 14.40 14.04 20.11
C GLN A 392 13.32 12.95 20.23
N LEU A 393 13.27 12.02 19.27
CA LEU A 393 12.29 10.95 19.26
C LEU A 393 12.47 9.99 20.44
N VAL A 394 13.72 9.57 20.71
CA VAL A 394 14.05 8.68 21.83
C VAL A 394 13.71 9.33 23.17
N GLN A 395 14.02 10.61 23.35
CA GLN A 395 13.67 11.33 24.57
C GLN A 395 12.15 11.37 24.76
N LEU A 396 11.39 11.60 23.70
CA LEU A 396 9.92 11.58 23.75
C LEU A 396 9.37 10.22 24.12
N ILE A 397 9.89 9.16 23.52
CA ILE A 397 9.50 7.78 23.85
C ILE A 397 9.75 7.50 25.34
N LYS A 398 10.96 7.81 25.84
CA LYS A 398 11.33 7.56 27.24
C LYS A 398 10.49 8.35 28.25
N LEU A 399 10.04 9.56 27.90
CA LEU A 399 9.14 10.37 28.73
C LEU A 399 7.70 9.84 28.78
N ASN A 400 7.34 8.95 27.87
CA ASN A 400 6.02 8.33 27.72
C ASN A 400 6.06 6.82 28.00
N GLN A 401 7.14 6.33 28.58
CA GLN A 401 7.29 4.93 28.96
C GLN A 401 6.72 4.70 30.36
N GLU A 402 5.87 3.69 30.48
CA GLU A 402 5.28 3.24 31.74
C GLU A 402 6.28 2.35 32.53
N PRO A 403 6.06 2.12 33.84
CA PRO A 403 6.99 1.34 34.67
C PRO A 403 7.22 -0.11 34.21
N ASP A 404 6.29 -0.69 33.47
CA ASP A 404 6.39 -2.04 32.89
C ASP A 404 7.15 -2.06 31.55
N GLY A 405 7.57 -0.89 31.05
CA GLY A 405 8.28 -0.73 29.80
C GLY A 405 7.39 -0.45 28.59
N SER A 406 6.06 -0.54 28.73
CA SER A 406 5.10 -0.21 27.67
C SER A 406 5.08 1.29 27.36
N ILE A 407 4.63 1.67 26.16
CA ILE A 407 4.59 3.07 25.71
C ILE A 407 3.17 3.43 25.32
N ASP A 408 2.61 4.48 25.94
CA ASP A 408 1.33 5.05 25.51
C ASP A 408 1.53 5.93 24.26
N PHE A 409 1.46 5.30 23.09
CA PHE A 409 1.56 6.00 21.81
C PHE A 409 0.43 7.00 21.58
N ALA A 410 -0.75 6.80 22.17
CA ALA A 410 -1.87 7.72 22.02
C ALA A 410 -1.59 9.03 22.76
N ALA A 411 -1.12 8.95 24.01
CA ALA A 411 -0.69 10.10 24.78
C ALA A 411 0.53 10.79 24.14
N LEU A 412 1.49 10.03 23.62
CA LEU A 412 2.67 10.56 22.93
C LEU A 412 2.26 11.40 21.70
N LYS A 413 1.35 10.90 20.85
CA LYS A 413 0.87 11.60 19.65
C LYS A 413 0.15 12.92 19.95
N GLN A 414 -0.37 13.08 21.17
CA GLN A 414 -1.03 14.31 21.61
C GLN A 414 -0.03 15.38 22.09
N ARG A 415 1.26 15.08 22.19
CA ARG A 415 2.28 16.03 22.68
C ARG A 415 2.69 17.06 21.62
N ARG A 416 2.95 18.29 22.07
CA ARG A 416 3.45 19.39 21.24
C ARG A 416 4.83 19.09 20.67
N GLU A 417 5.63 18.38 21.44
CA GLU A 417 6.99 17.98 21.13
C GLU A 417 7.04 16.91 20.04
N TYR A 418 6.06 15.99 20.00
CA TYR A 418 5.90 15.05 18.90
C TYR A 418 5.52 15.77 17.61
N PHE A 419 4.60 16.74 17.68
CA PHE A 419 4.29 17.58 16.52
C PHE A 419 5.53 18.38 16.04
N ASN A 420 6.36 18.90 16.96
CA ASN A 420 7.63 19.53 16.60
C ASN A 420 8.58 18.56 15.86
N PHE A 421 8.69 17.31 16.35
CA PHE A 421 9.44 16.27 15.67
C PHE A 421 8.92 16.05 14.25
N LEU A 422 7.60 15.89 14.08
CA LEU A 422 6.97 15.72 12.76
C LEU A 422 7.33 16.86 11.80
N VAL A 423 7.31 18.11 12.25
CA VAL A 423 7.70 19.27 11.43
C VAL A 423 9.20 19.24 11.09
N ALA A 424 10.04 18.93 12.07
CA ALA A 424 11.50 18.89 11.90
C ALA A 424 11.96 17.80 10.92
N THR A 425 11.24 16.67 10.82
CA THR A 425 11.59 15.60 9.86
C THR A 425 11.59 16.06 8.38
N SER A 426 10.97 17.20 8.07
CA SER A 426 11.03 17.80 6.73
C SER A 426 12.43 18.26 6.33
N ASP A 427 13.34 18.49 7.29
CA ASP A 427 14.71 18.92 7.03
C ASP A 427 15.55 17.85 6.30
N LEU A 428 15.12 16.58 6.35
CA LEU A 428 15.70 15.48 5.57
C LEU A 428 15.33 15.51 4.09
N GLN A 429 14.24 16.19 3.70
CA GLN A 429 13.66 16.07 2.35
C GLN A 429 14.59 16.57 1.24
N LEU A 430 15.40 17.58 1.52
CA LEU A 430 16.25 18.27 0.54
C LEU A 430 17.75 18.18 0.86
N ILE A 431 18.15 17.23 1.72
CA ILE A 431 19.58 17.04 2.01
C ILE A 431 20.33 16.58 0.76
N SER A 432 21.60 17.00 0.66
CA SER A 432 22.49 16.46 -0.36
C SER A 432 23.02 15.10 0.11
N MET A 433 22.55 14.03 -0.53
CA MET A 433 23.02 12.68 -0.21
C MET A 433 24.49 12.46 -0.57
N ASP A 434 24.97 13.14 -1.61
CA ASP A 434 26.32 12.99 -2.13
C ASP A 434 27.39 13.63 -1.21
N SER A 435 26.98 14.50 -0.26
CA SER A 435 27.89 15.09 0.74
C SER A 435 28.06 14.24 2.01
N ILE A 436 27.32 13.15 2.14
CA ILE A 436 27.41 12.25 3.30
C ILE A 436 28.61 11.33 3.11
N LYS A 437 29.62 11.47 3.98
CA LYS A 437 30.87 10.69 3.90
C LYS A 437 30.65 9.19 4.15
N ASP A 438 29.88 8.85 5.18
CA ASP A 438 29.53 7.48 5.54
C ASP A 438 28.04 7.23 5.32
N GLN A 439 27.68 7.04 4.04
CA GLN A 439 26.31 6.73 3.65
C GLN A 439 25.76 5.44 4.29
N PRO A 440 26.50 4.32 4.38
CA PRO A 440 26.01 3.11 5.03
C PRO A 440 25.53 3.36 6.48
N THR A 441 26.35 4.01 7.31
CA THR A 441 25.97 4.32 8.70
C THR A 441 24.79 5.29 8.77
N PHE A 442 24.77 6.31 7.89
CA PHE A 442 23.63 7.23 7.79
C PHE A 442 22.33 6.49 7.47
N PHE A 443 22.32 5.59 6.47
CA PHE A 443 21.13 4.83 6.09
C PHE A 443 20.69 3.86 7.19
N PHE A 444 21.63 3.24 7.90
CA PHE A 444 21.31 2.42 9.06
C PHE A 444 20.56 3.24 10.13
N ASN A 445 21.12 4.38 10.54
CA ASN A 445 20.50 5.25 11.56
C ASN A 445 19.15 5.81 11.08
N LEU A 446 19.05 6.19 9.80
CA LEU A 446 17.81 6.66 9.21
C LEU A 446 16.72 5.59 9.30
N ARG A 447 17.04 4.35 8.92
CA ARG A 447 16.11 3.22 9.02
C ARG A 447 15.69 2.98 10.47
N SER A 448 16.61 3.02 11.42
CA SER A 448 16.31 2.80 12.84
C SER A 448 15.38 3.88 13.40
N MET A 449 15.65 5.15 13.12
CA MET A 449 14.76 6.26 13.51
C MET A 449 13.38 6.16 12.82
N MET A 450 13.35 5.78 11.54
CA MET A 450 12.10 5.58 10.80
C MET A 450 11.27 4.44 11.38
N LEU A 451 11.91 3.35 11.86
CA LEU A 451 11.22 2.24 12.50
C LEU A 451 10.53 2.69 13.78
N LEU A 452 11.23 3.45 14.64
CA LEU A 452 10.65 4.02 15.86
C LEU A 452 9.44 4.92 15.54
N HIS A 453 9.56 5.81 14.54
CA HIS A 453 8.44 6.67 14.16
C HIS A 453 7.27 5.87 13.57
N ALA A 454 7.55 4.87 12.72
CA ALA A 454 6.52 4.01 12.15
C ALA A 454 5.79 3.22 13.25
N GLN A 455 6.51 2.74 14.28
CA GLN A 455 5.92 2.04 15.42
C GLN A 455 5.04 2.95 16.27
N ILE A 456 5.44 4.20 16.49
CA ILE A 456 4.54 5.19 17.10
C ILE A 456 3.30 5.34 16.23
N HIS A 457 3.45 5.50 14.92
CA HIS A 457 2.33 5.78 14.01
C HIS A 457 1.35 4.61 13.89
N HIS A 458 1.82 3.38 13.72
CA HIS A 458 1.01 2.19 13.42
C HIS A 458 0.88 1.16 14.56
N GLY A 459 1.73 1.24 15.59
CA GLY A 459 1.88 0.21 16.62
C GLY A 459 3.15 -0.65 16.44
N ILE A 460 3.47 -1.49 17.43
CA ILE A 460 4.76 -2.19 17.55
C ILE A 460 4.98 -3.28 16.49
N GLY A 461 3.91 -3.75 15.81
CA GLY A 461 4.00 -4.74 14.75
C GLY A 461 3.92 -6.19 15.22
N THR A 462 2.96 -6.51 16.09
CA THR A 462 2.70 -7.88 16.54
C THR A 462 2.04 -8.74 15.47
N ASP A 463 1.34 -8.13 14.50
CA ASP A 463 0.67 -8.80 13.38
C ASP A 463 1.28 -8.45 12.01
N CYS A 464 1.01 -9.30 11.00
CA CYS A 464 1.58 -9.15 9.65
C CYS A 464 1.16 -7.86 8.93
N ASP A 465 -0.07 -7.39 9.14
CA ASP A 465 -0.61 -6.21 8.47
C ASP A 465 0.07 -4.93 9.02
N THR A 466 0.24 -4.86 10.34
CA THR A 466 1.05 -3.81 10.97
C THR A 466 2.51 -3.91 10.54
N ARG A 467 3.12 -5.09 10.48
CA ARG A 467 4.50 -5.25 9.96
C ARG A 467 4.62 -4.76 8.51
N LEU A 468 3.65 -5.07 7.65
CA LEU A 468 3.64 -4.59 6.27
C LEU A 468 3.60 -3.05 6.21
N ARG A 469 2.74 -2.43 7.02
CA ARG A 469 2.68 -0.96 7.17
C ARG A 469 4.00 -0.37 7.68
N LEU A 470 4.64 -0.99 8.67
CA LEU A 470 5.91 -0.53 9.21
C LEU A 470 7.03 -0.60 8.17
N PHE A 471 7.21 -1.78 7.56
CA PHE A 471 8.41 -2.07 6.77
C PHE A 471 8.31 -1.64 5.30
N THR A 472 7.13 -1.70 4.72
CA THR A 472 6.89 -1.42 3.29
C THR A 472 6.00 -0.20 3.08
N GLY A 473 4.98 -0.02 3.91
CA GLY A 473 4.03 1.10 3.80
C GLY A 473 4.67 2.44 4.16
N SER A 474 5.27 2.54 5.35
CA SER A 474 5.83 3.77 5.90
C SER A 474 7.05 4.24 5.11
N GLN A 475 6.97 5.46 4.60
CA GLN A 475 8.01 6.06 3.76
C GLN A 475 8.51 7.39 4.31
N TYR A 476 9.75 7.71 3.98
CA TYR A 476 10.34 9.03 4.17
C TYR A 476 10.86 9.55 2.84
N ILE A 477 10.69 10.84 2.60
CA ILE A 477 11.41 11.57 1.56
C ILE A 477 12.75 12.02 2.13
N VAL A 478 13.84 11.55 1.54
CA VAL A 478 15.20 11.91 1.93
C VAL A 478 16.01 12.25 0.68
N GLY A 479 16.54 13.47 0.61
CA GLY A 479 17.25 13.97 -0.57
C GLY A 479 16.47 13.75 -1.87
N MET A 480 15.18 14.13 -1.87
CA MET A 480 14.21 13.98 -2.96
C MET A 480 13.86 12.54 -3.38
N ASN A 481 14.30 11.53 -2.63
CA ASN A 481 13.98 10.13 -2.91
C ASN A 481 13.08 9.56 -1.80
N ARG A 482 12.07 8.76 -2.18
CA ARG A 482 11.23 8.04 -1.21
C ARG A 482 11.91 6.74 -0.79
N PHE A 483 12.02 6.52 0.51
CA PHE A 483 12.57 5.31 1.10
C PHE A 483 11.59 4.72 2.12
N SER A 484 11.33 3.43 2.02
CA SER A 484 10.76 2.61 3.11
C SER A 484 11.86 1.90 3.91
N LEU A 485 11.51 1.25 5.03
CA LEU A 485 12.47 0.46 5.80
C LEU A 485 13.04 -0.73 4.99
N THR A 486 12.22 -1.34 4.13
CA THR A 486 12.65 -2.40 3.20
C THR A 486 13.55 -1.85 2.09
N ASP A 487 13.26 -0.67 1.56
CA ASP A 487 14.14 -0.01 0.58
C ASP A 487 15.53 0.22 1.15
N ILE A 488 15.62 0.71 2.40
CA ILE A 488 16.91 0.91 3.03
C ILE A 488 17.57 -0.42 3.39
N GLY A 489 16.84 -1.35 4.01
CA GLY A 489 17.38 -2.64 4.44
C GLY A 489 17.86 -3.52 3.27
N HIS A 490 16.98 -3.80 2.31
CA HIS A 490 17.25 -4.70 1.19
C HIS A 490 17.86 -3.98 -0.02
N GLY A 491 17.29 -2.83 -0.36
CA GLY A 491 17.71 -2.03 -1.50
C GLY A 491 19.09 -1.40 -1.33
N ILE A 492 19.35 -0.80 -0.16
CA ILE A 492 20.59 -0.05 0.10
C ILE A 492 21.62 -0.89 0.83
N LEU A 493 21.36 -1.26 2.09
CA LEU A 493 22.33 -1.88 3.00
C LEU A 493 22.69 -3.32 2.61
N ARG A 494 21.79 -4.03 1.92
CA ARG A 494 22.05 -5.37 1.39
C ARG A 494 22.34 -5.39 -0.10
N ALA A 495 22.88 -4.31 -0.67
CA ALA A 495 23.33 -4.25 -2.06
C ALA A 495 22.24 -4.66 -3.08
N ASN A 496 21.03 -4.15 -2.90
CA ASN A 496 19.85 -4.45 -3.71
C ASN A 496 19.49 -5.95 -3.74
N THR A 497 19.66 -6.66 -2.62
CA THR A 497 19.31 -8.08 -2.51
C THR A 497 17.83 -8.23 -2.20
N GLY A 498 17.13 -9.14 -2.90
CA GLY A 498 15.73 -9.43 -2.61
C GLY A 498 15.52 -9.96 -1.18
N ALA A 499 14.38 -9.63 -0.57
CA ALA A 499 14.00 -10.24 0.70
C ALA A 499 13.80 -11.77 0.53
N PRO A 500 13.98 -12.59 1.58
CA PRO A 500 13.89 -14.06 1.48
C PRO A 500 12.54 -14.59 1.03
N GLU A 501 11.47 -13.95 1.50
CA GLU A 501 10.09 -14.19 1.11
C GLU A 501 9.82 -13.67 -0.32
N SER A 502 10.68 -12.79 -0.85
CA SER A 502 10.52 -12.23 -2.18
C SER A 502 10.89 -13.25 -3.24
N LEU A 503 10.02 -13.30 -4.24
CA LEU A 503 10.18 -14.14 -5.41
C LEU A 503 11.19 -13.58 -6.44
N LEU A 504 11.83 -12.45 -6.10
CA LEU A 504 12.69 -11.65 -6.95
C LEU A 504 14.10 -11.63 -6.37
N SER A 505 15.10 -11.81 -7.23
CA SER A 505 16.51 -11.80 -6.79
C SER A 505 17.03 -10.40 -6.43
N LYS A 506 16.30 -9.34 -6.81
CA LYS A 506 16.62 -7.94 -6.57
C LYS A 506 15.42 -7.20 -5.99
N HIS A 507 15.69 -6.26 -5.09
CA HIS A 507 14.66 -5.43 -4.45
C HIS A 507 14.13 -4.37 -5.42
N PHE A 508 15.00 -3.46 -5.88
CA PHE A 508 14.74 -2.55 -6.99
C PHE A 508 14.92 -3.28 -8.31
N LEU A 509 13.80 -3.46 -9.03
CA LEU A 509 13.76 -4.15 -10.32
C LEU A 509 14.08 -3.24 -11.50
N ASP A 510 13.68 -1.98 -11.41
CA ASP A 510 14.00 -1.00 -12.45
C ASP A 510 15.47 -0.61 -12.33
N LYS A 511 16.25 -0.92 -13.37
CA LYS A 511 17.67 -0.56 -13.44
C LYS A 511 17.90 0.95 -13.48
N LYS A 512 16.84 1.74 -13.72
CA LYS A 512 16.86 3.20 -13.71
C LYS A 512 16.36 3.81 -12.40
N ASP A 513 16.05 2.99 -11.39
CA ASP A 513 15.64 3.51 -10.08
C ASP A 513 16.75 4.43 -9.54
N PRO A 514 16.45 5.72 -9.26
CA PRO A 514 17.46 6.69 -8.85
C PRO A 514 18.14 6.33 -7.52
N ARG A 515 17.51 5.48 -6.70
CA ARG A 515 18.04 5.04 -5.40
C ARG A 515 19.14 4.00 -5.54
N LEU A 516 19.24 3.32 -6.68
CA LEU A 516 20.30 2.34 -6.94
C LEU A 516 21.70 2.94 -6.82
N LYS A 517 21.86 4.25 -7.05
CA LYS A 517 23.16 4.93 -6.92
C LYS A 517 23.71 4.92 -5.48
N PHE A 518 22.83 4.73 -4.50
CA PHE A 518 23.18 4.68 -3.08
C PHE A 518 23.39 3.24 -2.56
N ALA A 519 23.02 2.22 -3.34
CA ALA A 519 23.14 0.84 -2.92
C ALA A 519 24.62 0.44 -2.77
N LEU A 520 24.91 -0.39 -1.75
CA LEU A 520 26.25 -0.93 -1.59
C LEU A 520 26.64 -1.78 -2.81
N LYS A 521 27.94 -1.80 -3.12
CA LYS A 521 28.47 -2.61 -4.25
C LYS A 521 28.36 -4.11 -4.00
N SER A 522 28.48 -4.52 -2.75
CA SER A 522 28.41 -5.90 -2.30
C SER A 522 27.75 -5.94 -0.92
N SER A 523 26.98 -7.00 -0.66
CA SER A 523 26.32 -7.20 0.62
C SER A 523 27.29 -7.86 1.61
N ASN A 524 27.46 -7.27 2.80
CA ASN A 524 27.93 -8.00 3.97
C ASN A 524 26.71 -8.64 4.61
N GLU A 525 26.48 -9.94 4.41
CA GLU A 525 25.26 -10.60 4.89
C GLU A 525 25.09 -10.56 6.42
N GLN A 526 26.14 -10.28 7.20
CA GLN A 526 26.02 -10.04 8.65
C GLN A 526 25.13 -8.83 8.95
N VAL A 527 24.99 -7.87 8.02
CA VAL A 527 24.13 -6.68 8.18
C VAL A 527 22.68 -7.06 8.50
N VAL A 528 22.23 -8.23 8.05
CA VAL A 528 20.91 -8.78 8.37
C VAL A 528 20.65 -8.77 9.86
N PHE A 529 21.65 -9.13 10.68
CA PHE A 529 21.48 -9.18 12.13
C PHE A 529 21.34 -7.79 12.74
N ALA A 530 21.93 -6.75 12.15
CA ALA A 530 21.77 -5.37 12.63
C ALA A 530 20.41 -4.76 12.27
N LEU A 531 19.68 -5.30 11.28
CA LEU A 531 18.40 -4.74 10.82
C LEU A 531 17.22 -4.91 11.80
N PHE A 532 17.45 -5.49 12.98
CA PHE A 532 16.44 -5.76 14.01
C PHE A 532 16.79 -5.14 15.39
N PRO A 533 16.90 -3.80 15.51
CA PRO A 533 16.98 -3.15 16.81
C PRO A 533 15.80 -3.55 17.72
N GLY A 534 16.08 -3.76 19.01
CA GLY A 534 15.16 -4.36 19.98
C GLY A 534 15.33 -5.87 20.16
N ILE A 535 15.97 -6.56 19.21
CA ILE A 535 16.23 -8.01 19.28
C ILE A 535 17.72 -8.28 19.43
N THR A 536 18.51 -7.79 18.47
CA THR A 536 19.95 -8.00 18.37
C THR A 536 20.77 -6.78 18.79
N LEU A 537 20.11 -5.63 18.97
CA LEU A 537 20.68 -4.36 19.41
C LEU A 537 19.70 -3.68 20.38
N ASP A 538 20.15 -2.66 21.12
CA ASP A 538 19.24 -1.76 21.85
C ASP A 538 18.23 -1.13 20.88
N ALA A 539 16.96 -1.01 21.30
CA ALA A 539 15.89 -0.46 20.45
C ALA A 539 16.15 0.99 20.01
N PHE A 540 16.94 1.73 20.79
CA PHE A 540 17.29 3.13 20.54
C PHE A 540 18.73 3.31 20.04
N HIS A 541 19.38 2.22 19.62
CA HIS A 541 20.77 2.24 19.14
C HIS A 541 20.99 3.27 18.04
N TYR A 542 22.06 4.06 18.17
CA TYR A 542 22.52 5.01 17.16
C TYR A 542 23.98 4.70 16.83
N SER A 543 24.25 4.32 15.58
CA SER A 543 25.55 3.85 15.13
C SER A 543 26.47 5.02 14.78
N THR A 544 27.69 5.02 15.33
CA THR A 544 28.79 5.86 14.86
C THR A 544 29.65 5.18 13.78
N ASP A 545 29.68 3.84 13.80
CA ASP A 545 30.34 2.99 12.81
C ASP A 545 29.50 1.73 12.56
N LEU A 546 29.04 1.56 11.31
CA LEU A 546 28.18 0.43 10.95
C LEU A 546 28.90 -0.92 11.08
N SER A 547 30.22 -0.99 10.86
CA SER A 547 30.96 -2.25 10.95
C SER A 547 31.04 -2.75 12.39
N GLU A 548 31.27 -1.84 13.34
CA GLU A 548 31.22 -2.16 14.78
C GLU A 548 29.82 -2.61 15.19
N THR A 549 28.78 -1.87 14.76
CA THR A 549 27.37 -2.21 15.03
C THR A 549 26.99 -3.59 14.47
N ILE A 550 27.44 -3.93 13.26
CA ILE A 550 27.20 -5.26 12.67
C ILE A 550 27.88 -6.34 13.50
N THR A 551 29.10 -6.08 13.98
CA THR A 551 29.84 -7.04 14.81
C THR A 551 29.12 -7.29 16.13
N GLU A 552 28.66 -6.22 16.79
CA GLU A 552 27.87 -6.30 18.03
C GLU A 552 26.57 -7.11 17.82
N ALA A 553 25.78 -6.75 16.81
CA ALA A 553 24.53 -7.43 16.49
C ALA A 553 24.74 -8.90 16.14
N THR A 554 25.84 -9.22 15.43
CA THR A 554 26.22 -10.59 15.10
C THR A 554 26.54 -11.38 16.36
N ASN A 555 27.38 -10.84 17.25
CA ASN A 555 27.72 -11.51 18.51
C ASN A 555 26.48 -11.77 19.37
N LYS A 556 25.58 -10.79 19.48
CA LYS A 556 24.30 -10.93 20.19
C LYS A 556 23.41 -12.00 19.56
N PHE A 557 23.32 -12.03 18.23
CA PHE A 557 22.57 -13.04 17.52
C PHE A 557 23.12 -14.46 17.78
N MET A 558 24.45 -14.62 17.69
CA MET A 558 25.11 -15.91 17.88
C MET A 558 24.93 -16.44 19.31
N SER A 559 24.95 -15.55 20.31
CA SER A 559 24.75 -15.89 21.72
C SER A 559 23.33 -16.35 22.02
N ASP A 560 22.33 -15.59 21.55
CA ASP A 560 20.97 -15.71 22.10
C ASP A 560 20.02 -16.50 21.19
N PHE A 561 20.33 -16.59 19.90
CA PHE A 561 19.43 -17.17 18.90
C PHE A 561 19.99 -18.43 18.23
N ILE A 562 21.09 -18.97 18.77
CA ILE A 562 21.65 -20.25 18.30
C ILE A 562 21.89 -21.18 19.49
N ALA A 563 21.32 -22.37 19.42
CA ALA A 563 21.46 -23.38 20.46
C ALA A 563 21.73 -24.76 19.85
N LEU A 564 22.71 -25.46 20.43
CA LEU A 564 22.98 -26.86 20.13
C LEU A 564 22.19 -27.73 21.13
N LYS A 565 21.25 -28.54 20.63
CA LYS A 565 20.48 -29.47 21.47
C LYS A 565 20.39 -30.81 20.76
N GLU A 566 20.73 -31.88 21.48
CA GLU A 566 20.52 -33.26 21.02
C GLU A 566 21.12 -33.60 19.63
N GLY A 567 22.19 -32.90 19.23
CA GLY A 567 22.82 -33.07 17.92
C GLY A 567 22.17 -32.25 16.78
N GLU A 568 21.21 -31.38 17.09
CA GLU A 568 20.58 -30.43 16.18
C GLU A 568 21.01 -28.99 16.46
N ILE A 569 20.99 -28.15 15.40
CA ILE A 569 21.26 -26.71 15.50
C ILE A 569 19.92 -25.98 15.44
N HIS A 570 19.46 -25.46 16.58
CA HIS A 570 18.29 -24.59 16.61
C HIS A 570 18.72 -23.16 16.34
N VAL A 571 18.15 -22.53 15.32
CA VAL A 571 18.47 -21.15 14.95
C VAL A 571 17.23 -20.35 14.59
N SER A 572 17.25 -19.06 14.92
CA SER A 572 16.20 -18.14 14.52
C SER A 572 15.97 -18.10 12.99
N VAL A 573 14.70 -17.96 12.60
CA VAL A 573 14.27 -17.72 11.20
C VAL A 573 14.91 -16.49 10.56
N ILE A 574 15.46 -15.54 11.35
CA ILE A 574 16.27 -14.44 10.83
C ILE A 574 17.43 -14.96 9.97
N LEU A 575 18.00 -16.14 10.26
CA LEU A 575 19.05 -16.75 9.44
C LEU A 575 18.59 -17.03 8.00
N THR A 576 17.28 -17.17 7.75
CA THR A 576 16.76 -17.30 6.38
C THR A 576 17.01 -16.05 5.53
N TRP A 577 17.31 -14.92 6.18
CA TRP A 577 17.60 -13.65 5.56
C TRP A 577 19.03 -13.52 5.07
N VAL A 578 19.94 -14.38 5.51
CA VAL A 578 21.32 -14.44 5.00
C VAL A 578 21.32 -15.12 3.63
N ASN A 579 21.75 -14.38 2.60
CA ASN A 579 21.79 -14.86 1.21
C ASN A 579 23.07 -15.67 0.92
N THR A 580 23.20 -16.81 1.60
CA THR A 580 24.28 -17.78 1.40
C THR A 580 23.72 -19.17 1.09
N PRO A 581 24.31 -19.93 0.16
CA PRO A 581 23.91 -21.31 -0.09
C PRO A 581 24.20 -22.23 1.09
N ASP A 582 25.26 -21.95 1.87
CA ASP A 582 25.62 -22.72 3.06
C ASP A 582 25.50 -21.86 4.32
N LYS A 583 24.33 -21.96 4.96
CA LYS A 583 24.00 -21.25 6.20
C LYS A 583 24.75 -21.82 7.41
N ILE A 584 25.08 -23.11 7.40
CA ILE A 584 25.83 -23.76 8.48
C ILE A 584 27.25 -23.24 8.49
N ALA A 585 27.93 -23.24 7.33
CA ALA A 585 29.28 -22.70 7.21
C ALA A 585 29.32 -21.22 7.58
N PHE A 586 28.30 -20.45 7.18
CA PHE A 586 28.18 -19.04 7.54
C PHE A 586 28.05 -18.82 9.05
N VAL A 587 27.25 -19.61 9.76
CA VAL A 587 27.14 -19.47 11.22
C VAL A 587 28.39 -19.98 11.93
N ALA A 588 28.94 -21.11 11.47
CA ALA A 588 30.09 -21.76 12.08
C ALA A 588 31.31 -20.84 12.19
N GLN A 589 31.51 -19.91 11.24
CA GLN A 589 32.65 -18.99 11.27
C GLN A 589 32.67 -18.07 12.51
N PHE A 590 31.53 -17.90 13.20
CA PHE A 590 31.40 -17.03 14.37
C PHE A 590 31.36 -17.80 15.71
N MET A 591 31.46 -19.13 15.66
CA MET A 591 31.36 -19.97 16.85
C MET A 591 32.73 -20.40 17.40
N PRO A 592 32.80 -20.70 18.71
CA PRO A 592 33.94 -21.39 19.31
C PRO A 592 34.29 -22.68 18.57
N GLU A 593 35.56 -23.04 18.55
CA GLU A 593 36.08 -24.17 17.76
C GLU A 593 35.47 -25.52 18.15
N GLU A 594 35.20 -25.72 19.45
CA GLU A 594 34.53 -26.91 19.98
C GLU A 594 33.11 -27.07 19.42
N SER A 595 32.36 -25.97 19.32
CA SER A 595 31.00 -25.95 18.77
C SER A 595 30.99 -26.18 17.25
N ARG A 596 32.00 -25.69 16.52
CA ARG A 596 32.14 -25.92 15.08
C ARG A 596 32.27 -27.40 14.73
N ASN A 597 32.98 -28.17 15.54
CA ASN A 597 33.16 -29.60 15.32
C ASN A 597 31.86 -30.38 15.61
N ALA A 598 31.10 -29.96 16.61
CA ALA A 598 29.80 -30.55 16.94
C ALA A 598 28.73 -30.31 15.86
N MET A 599 28.86 -29.25 15.04
CA MET A 599 27.89 -28.87 14.01
C MET A 599 28.08 -29.57 12.65
N LYS A 600 29.20 -30.24 12.41
CA LYS A 600 29.45 -30.87 11.10
C LYS A 600 28.45 -32.00 10.84
N GLY A 601 27.52 -31.76 9.91
CA GLY A 601 26.49 -32.71 9.49
C GLY A 601 25.22 -32.71 10.35
N ALA A 602 25.11 -31.81 11.33
CA ALA A 602 23.91 -31.65 12.15
C ALA A 602 22.77 -30.98 11.34
N PRO A 603 21.51 -31.44 11.48
CA PRO A 603 20.36 -30.77 10.86
C PRO A 603 20.08 -29.40 11.50
N ILE A 604 19.64 -28.43 10.69
CA ILE A 604 19.17 -27.13 11.19
C ILE A 604 17.66 -27.20 11.44
N VAL A 605 17.25 -26.78 12.63
CA VAL A 605 15.86 -26.53 13.00
C VAL A 605 15.64 -25.03 13.14
N LEU A 606 14.82 -24.47 12.25
CA LEU A 606 14.45 -23.06 12.32
C LEU A 606 13.42 -22.83 13.43
N LYS A 607 13.64 -21.81 14.26
CA LYS A 607 12.71 -21.35 15.29
C LYS A 607 12.21 -19.95 14.96
N ASN A 608 10.92 -19.73 15.11
CA ASN A 608 10.37 -18.38 15.06
C ASN A 608 10.97 -17.55 16.19
N VAL A 609 11.18 -16.27 15.90
CA VAL A 609 11.53 -15.28 16.92
C VAL A 609 10.25 -14.93 17.65
N ASP A 610 10.29 -14.97 18.97
CA ASP A 610 9.25 -14.34 19.78
C ASP A 610 9.46 -12.83 19.68
N TRP A 611 8.48 -12.13 19.12
CA TRP A 611 8.55 -10.69 18.85
C TRP A 611 7.89 -9.87 19.97
N ASP A 612 7.36 -10.55 20.98
CA ASP A 612 6.68 -9.94 22.14
C ASP A 612 7.62 -9.19 23.07
#